data_AF-A0A2E5RI97-F1
#
_entry.id   AF-A0A2E5RI97-F1
#
_cell.length_a   1.000
_cell.length_b   1.000
_cell.length_c   1.000
_cell.angle_alpha   90.00
_cell.angle_beta   90.00
_cell.angle_gamma   90.00
#
_symmetry.space_group_name_H-M   'P 1'
#
loop_
_entity.id
_entity.type
_entity.pdbx_description
1 polymer ?
#
loop_
_entity_poly.entity_id
_entity_poly.type
_entity_poly.pdbx_seq_one_letter_code
_entity_poly.pdbx_strand_id
1 'polypeptide(L)' 'MDGIETLINTFDSRELQLEAALVIASHNANNGWIKQFKADHNSEDFYKNVIRWYIAEYGGLPSEVEPGNKIKLIYI' A
#
# COMPACT_ATOMS: atom_id res chain seq x y z
N MET A 1 -5.09 1.67 -15.89
CA MET A 1 -5.58 0.81 -14.80
C MET A 1 -5.08 -0.63 -14.94
N ASP A 2 -5.00 -1.19 -16.14
CA ASP A 2 -4.55 -2.58 -16.39
C ASP A 2 -3.09 -2.88 -15.95
N GLY A 3 -2.14 -1.98 -16.26
CA GLY A 3 -0.73 -2.18 -15.91
C GLY A 3 -0.42 -2.11 -14.40
N ILE A 4 -1.16 -1.31 -13.63
CA ILE A 4 -0.99 -1.23 -12.16
C ILE A 4 -1.41 -2.55 -11.51
N GLU A 5 -2.54 -3.09 -11.97
CA GLU A 5 -3.03 -4.37 -11.45
C GLU A 5 -2.07 -5.51 -11.77
N THR A 6 -1.52 -5.52 -12.98
CA THR A 6 -0.50 -6.49 -13.37
C THR A 6 0.74 -6.38 -12.49
N LEU A 7 1.24 -5.16 -12.26
CA LEU A 7 2.40 -4.91 -11.37
C LEU A 7 2.14 -5.42 -9.95
N ILE A 8 1.04 -5.01 -9.32
CA ILE A 8 0.72 -5.37 -7.93
C ILE A 8 0.60 -6.89 -7.77
N ASN A 9 0.08 -7.60 -8.77
CA ASN A 9 -0.03 -9.06 -8.73
C ASN A 9 1.29 -9.80 -8.97
N THR A 10 2.39 -9.10 -9.31
CA THR A 10 3.73 -9.69 -9.30
C THR A 10 4.38 -9.74 -7.93
N PHE A 11 3.86 -8.96 -6.96
CA PHE A 11 4.44 -8.88 -5.62
C PHE A 11 4.14 -10.13 -4.82
N ASP A 12 5.14 -10.60 -4.09
CA ASP A 12 4.94 -11.59 -3.05
C ASP A 12 4.25 -10.97 -1.81
N SER A 13 3.87 -11.82 -0.86
CA SER A 13 3.19 -11.35 0.36
C SER A 13 4.05 -10.39 1.19
N ARG A 14 5.38 -10.50 1.13
CA ARG A 14 6.29 -9.64 1.90
C ARG A 14 6.38 -8.26 1.26
N GLU A 15 6.49 -8.20 -0.05
CA GLU A 15 6.48 -6.96 -0.83
C GLU A 15 5.16 -6.21 -0.63
N LEU A 16 4.02 -6.90 -0.72
CA LEU A 16 2.71 -6.32 -0.43
C LEU A 16 2.63 -5.73 0.98
N GLN A 17 3.10 -6.47 1.98
CA GLN A 17 3.12 -5.99 3.36
C GLN A 17 4.00 -4.75 3.55
N LEU A 18 5.19 -4.74 2.96
CA LEU A 18 6.15 -3.64 3.10
C LEU A 18 5.63 -2.37 2.44
N GLU A 19 5.16 -2.47 1.19
CA GLU A 19 4.60 -1.32 0.47
C GLU A 19 3.36 -0.77 1.17
N ALA A 20 2.42 -1.64 1.59
CA ALA A 20 1.26 -1.21 2.36
C ALA A 20 1.65 -0.59 3.71
N ALA A 21 2.67 -1.11 4.40
CA ALA A 21 3.17 -0.56 5.66
C ALA A 21 3.75 0.85 5.48
N LEU A 22 4.46 1.12 4.38
CA LEU A 22 4.95 2.47 4.05
C LEU A 22 3.78 3.45 3.87
N VAL A 23 2.70 3.04 3.20
CA VAL A 23 1.50 3.88 3.06
C VAL A 23 0.88 4.16 4.43
N ILE A 24 0.65 3.12 5.23
CA ILE A 24 0.01 3.24 6.55
C ILE A 24 0.84 4.14 7.47
N ALA A 25 2.16 3.98 7.47
CA ALA A 25 3.06 4.73 8.34
C ALA A 25 3.28 6.19 7.90
N SER A 26 3.09 6.49 6.61
CA SER A 26 3.19 7.87 6.08
C SER A 26 1.90 8.66 6.21
N HIS A 27 0.81 8.04 6.64
CA HIS A 27 -0.51 8.66 6.74
C HIS A 27 -1.08 8.55 8.15
N ASN A 28 -2.03 9.42 8.46
CA ASN A 28 -2.83 9.29 9.68
C ASN A 28 -3.88 8.17 9.50
N ALA A 29 -3.43 6.92 9.56
CA ALA A 29 -4.22 5.71 9.32
C ALA A 29 -5.19 5.40 10.47
N ASN A 30 -6.17 6.29 10.69
CA ASN A 30 -7.27 6.08 11.62
C ASN A 30 -8.35 5.14 11.04
N ASN A 31 -9.32 4.75 11.87
CA ASN A 31 -10.41 3.84 11.47
C ASN A 31 -11.18 4.32 10.23
N GLY A 32 -11.38 5.62 10.09
CA GLY A 32 -12.08 6.19 8.93
C GLY A 32 -11.29 6.01 7.64
N TRP A 33 -9.99 6.30 7.69
CA TRP A 33 -9.07 6.12 6.57
C TRP A 33 -8.90 4.65 6.20
N ILE A 34 -8.75 3.75 7.17
CA ILE A 34 -8.59 2.30 6.91
C ILE A 34 -9.85 1.71 6.27
N LYS A 35 -11.05 2.15 6.68
CA LYS A 35 -12.33 1.57 6.23
C LYS A 35 -12.58 1.72 4.73
N GLN A 36 -11.92 2.64 4.03
CA GLN A 36 -12.08 2.80 2.59
C GLN A 36 -11.47 1.64 1.78
N PHE A 37 -10.49 0.93 2.34
CA PHE A 37 -9.82 -0.21 1.70
C PHE A 37 -10.58 -1.50 1.96
N LYS A 38 -11.79 -1.59 1.39
CA LYS A 38 -12.69 -2.75 1.51
C LYS A 38 -11.97 -4.03 1.11
N ALA A 39 -11.86 -5.00 2.02
CA ALA A 39 -11.07 -6.20 1.79
C ALA A 39 -11.69 -7.48 2.36
N ASP A 40 -12.98 -7.49 2.72
CA ASP A 40 -13.74 -8.68 3.16
C ASP A 40 -12.97 -9.69 4.05
N HIS A 41 -12.22 -9.18 5.03
CA HIS A 41 -11.35 -9.93 5.96
C HIS A 41 -10.12 -10.63 5.34
N ASN A 42 -9.79 -10.34 4.09
CA ASN A 42 -8.57 -10.75 3.40
C ASN A 42 -7.47 -9.68 3.52
N SER A 43 -6.35 -10.01 4.15
CA SER A 43 -5.22 -9.10 4.31
C SER A 43 -4.50 -8.81 3.00
N GLU A 44 -4.45 -9.75 2.06
CA GLU A 44 -3.80 -9.56 0.77
C GLU A 44 -4.56 -8.51 -0.05
N ASP A 45 -5.89 -8.63 -0.14
CA ASP A 45 -6.73 -7.65 -0.82
C ASP A 45 -6.62 -6.27 -0.17
N PHE A 46 -6.50 -6.21 1.16
CA PHE A 46 -6.25 -4.97 1.88
C PHE A 46 -4.94 -4.32 1.43
N TYR A 47 -3.83 -5.07 1.40
CA TYR A 47 -2.53 -4.54 0.96
C TYR A 47 -2.59 -4.05 -0.48
N LYS A 48 -3.17 -4.83 -1.40
CA LYS A 48 -3.32 -4.45 -2.81
C LYS A 48 -4.14 -3.16 -2.96
N ASN A 49 -5.23 -3.03 -2.21
CA ASN A 49 -6.09 -1.85 -2.25
C ASN A 49 -5.39 -0.59 -1.72
N VAL A 50 -4.60 -0.72 -0.64
CA VAL A 50 -3.79 0.37 -0.08
C VAL A 50 -2.72 0.83 -1.07
N ILE A 51 -1.98 -0.10 -1.67
CA ILE A 51 -0.95 0.20 -2.67
C ILE A 51 -1.56 0.84 -3.92
N ARG A 52 -2.68 0.28 -4.42
CA ARG A 52 -3.38 0.81 -5.59
C ARG A 52 -3.87 2.24 -5.36
N TRP A 53 -4.41 2.53 -4.18
CA TRP A 53 -4.81 3.88 -3.80
C TRP A 53 -3.62 4.83 -3.78
N TYR A 54 -2.50 4.42 -3.18
CA TYR A 54 -1.31 5.25 -3.10
C TYR A 54 -0.74 5.57 -4.48
N ILE A 55 -0.62 4.58 -5.37
CA ILE A 55 -0.15 4.81 -6.75
C ILE A 55 -1.09 5.77 -7.49
N ALA A 56 -2.40 5.65 -7.30
CA ALA A 56 -3.37 6.54 -7.93
C ALA A 56 -3.25 7.99 -7.43
N GLU A 57 -2.95 8.19 -6.15
CA GLU A 57 -2.84 9.51 -5.53
C GLU A 57 -1.47 10.18 -5.80
N TYR A 58 -0.38 9.42 -5.73
CA TYR A 58 0.99 9.94 -5.73
C TYR A 58 1.78 9.60 -7.00
N GLY A 59 1.24 8.78 -7.89
CA GLY A 59 1.83 8.48 -9.20
C GLY A 59 3.01 7.50 -9.20
N GLY A 60 3.25 6.77 -8.11
CA GLY A 60 4.35 5.81 -8.00
C GLY A 60 4.22 4.89 -6.78
N LEU A 61 5.15 3.93 -6.63
CA LEU A 61 5.14 3.02 -5.48
C LEU A 61 5.50 3.76 -4.17
N PRO A 62 4.94 3.33 -3.03
CA PRO A 62 5.26 3.90 -1.72
C PRO A 62 6.75 3.94 -1.40
N SER A 63 7.51 2.92 -1.79
CA SER A 63 8.98 2.91 -1.63
C SER A 63 9.73 3.90 -2.52
N GLU A 64 9.13 4.37 -3.62
CA GLU A 64 9.78 5.20 -4.63
C GLU A 64 9.44 6.68 -4.47
N VAL A 65 8.18 6.99 -4.18
CA VAL A 65 7.68 8.38 -4.15
C VAL A 65 7.25 8.80 -2.75
N GLU A 66 7.29 10.13 -2.51
CA GLU A 66 6.82 10.71 -1.26
C GLU A 66 5.29 10.61 -1.11
N PRO A 67 4.74 10.51 0.11
CA PRO A 67 5.44 10.54 1.40
C PRO A 67 6.03 9.20 1.89
N GLY A 68 5.70 8.09 1.23
CA GLY A 68 6.08 6.73 1.65
C GLY A 68 7.59 6.51 1.71
N ASN A 69 8.34 7.01 0.74
CA ASN A 69 9.80 6.82 0.66
C ASN A 69 10.58 7.52 1.79
N LYS A 70 9.94 8.39 2.58
CA LYS A 70 10.50 9.02 3.78
C LYS A 70 10.39 8.16 5.03
N ILE A 71 9.64 7.07 4.97
CA ILE A 71 9.44 6.17 6.10
C ILE A 71 10.55 5.12 6.14
N LYS A 72 11.17 4.97 7.32
CA LYS A 72 12.07 3.87 7.63
C LYS A 72 11.33 2.82 8.45
N LEU A 73 10.96 1.72 7.82
CA LEU A 73 10.38 0.58 8.53
C LEU A 73 11.45 -0.13 9.36
N ILE A 74 11.07 -0.56 10.56
CA ILE A 74 11.88 -1.43 11.41
C ILE A 74 11.16 -2.78 11.41
N TYR A 75 11.80 -3.81 10.84
CA TYR A 75 11.27 -5.16 10.77
C TYR A 75 12.40 -6.17 10.93
N ILE A 76 12.06 -7.36 11.43
CA ILE A 76 12.96 -8.45 11.77
C ILE A 76 12.68 -9.62 10.84
#